data_AF-A0A497JBQ9-F1
#
_entry.id   AF-A0A497JBQ9-F1
#
_cell.length_a   1.000
_cell.length_b   1.000
_cell.length_c   1.000
_cell.angle_alpha   90.00
_cell.angle_beta   90.00
_cell.angle_gamma   90.00
#
_symmetry.space_group_name_H-M   'P 1'
#
loop_
_entity.id
_entity.type
_entity.pdbx_description
1 polymer ?
#
loop_
_entity_poly.entity_id
_entity_poly.type
_entity_poly.pdbx_seq_one_letter_code
_entity_poly.pdbx_strand_id
1 'polypeptide(L)'
;MTPKNIEKLKFGLLSPEYIRKMSEVRIITADTYDEDGYPIEGGLMDPKLGVVDPGLRCKTCGGRVGECPGHFGRIELARPVIHVGYAKLISKILRATCRKCSRILLPEERIEEFRKEIKKARKTGKNEEEIIEELFRIARTAKRCPYCGEEQEEIKFEKPTTFIEGKNRLSPLDIRERLEKIT
;
A
#
# COMPACT_ATOMS: atom_id res chain seq x y z
N MET A 1 3.70 14.86 -34.57
CA MET A 1 2.91 14.68 -33.33
C MET A 1 2.92 16.01 -32.59
N THR A 2 1.76 16.55 -32.23
CA THR A 2 1.68 17.73 -31.35
C THR A 2 2.00 17.30 -29.91
N PRO A 3 2.92 17.99 -29.21
CA PRO A 3 3.24 17.68 -27.83
C PRO A 3 2.01 17.90 -26.94
N LYS A 4 1.77 16.97 -26.01
CA LYS A 4 0.68 17.07 -25.03
C LYS A 4 1.23 17.63 -23.72
N ASN A 5 0.46 18.50 -23.08
CA ASN A 5 0.76 19.01 -21.75
C ASN A 5 0.10 18.13 -20.67
N ILE A 6 0.78 18.01 -19.53
CA ILE A 6 0.25 17.29 -18.36
C ILE A 6 -0.71 18.23 -17.62
N GLU A 7 -1.99 17.89 -17.56
CA GLU A 7 -2.99 18.71 -16.86
C GLU A 7 -2.90 18.55 -15.34
N LYS A 8 -2.86 17.30 -14.85
CA LYS A 8 -2.90 16.95 -13.42
C LYS A 8 -2.18 15.63 -13.14
N LEU A 9 -1.66 15.49 -11.92
CA LEU A 9 -1.14 14.23 -11.38
C LEU A 9 -2.07 13.72 -10.28
N LYS A 10 -2.46 12.45 -10.36
CA LYS A 10 -3.28 11.78 -9.33
C LYS A 10 -2.42 10.76 -8.61
N PHE A 11 -2.11 11.05 -7.35
CA PHE A 11 -1.36 10.13 -6.49
C PHE A 11 -2.29 9.06 -5.92
N GLY A 12 -1.74 7.88 -5.68
CA GLY A 12 -2.46 6.75 -5.13
C GLY A 12 -1.49 5.62 -4.76
N LEU A 13 -2.05 4.50 -4.32
CA LEU A 13 -1.29 3.29 -4.04
C LEU A 13 -1.25 2.41 -5.29
N LEU A 14 -0.09 1.82 -5.55
CA LEU A 14 0.06 0.84 -6.63
C LEU A 14 -0.54 -0.49 -6.19
N SER A 15 -1.57 -0.97 -6.92
CA SER A 15 -2.13 -2.29 -6.65
C SER A 15 -1.16 -3.40 -7.08
N PRO A 16 -1.19 -4.58 -6.44
CA PRO A 16 -0.36 -5.71 -6.85
C PRO A 16 -0.57 -6.09 -8.33
N GLU A 17 -1.81 -6.02 -8.82
CA GLU A 17 -2.14 -6.28 -10.23
C GLU A 17 -1.50 -5.28 -11.18
N TYR A 18 -1.50 -4.00 -10.81
CA TYR A 18 -0.91 -2.94 -11.61
C TYR A 18 0.63 -3.08 -11.66
N ILE A 19 1.26 -3.43 -10.53
CA ILE A 19 2.70 -3.75 -10.48
C ILE A 19 3.01 -4.93 -11.41
N ARG A 20 2.21 -6.00 -11.36
CA ARG A 20 2.38 -7.16 -12.26
C ARG A 20 2.25 -6.79 -13.73
N LYS A 21 1.28 -5.94 -14.08
CA LYS A 21 1.06 -5.50 -15.46
C LYS A 21 2.15 -4.57 -15.98
N MET A 22 2.72 -3.72 -15.12
CA MET A 22 3.79 -2.79 -15.49
C MET A 22 5.16 -3.47 -15.61
N SER A 23 5.34 -4.61 -14.95
CA SER A 23 6.65 -5.28 -14.86
C SER A 23 6.88 -6.23 -16.03
N GLU A 24 7.99 -6.05 -16.72
CA GLU A 24 8.42 -6.86 -17.87
C GLU A 24 9.04 -8.20 -17.46
N VAL A 25 9.64 -8.25 -16.27
CA VAL A 25 10.32 -9.44 -15.76
C VAL A 25 9.98 -9.69 -14.29
N ARG A 26 9.90 -10.98 -13.95
CA ARG A 26 9.90 -11.44 -12.56
C ARG A 26 11.33 -11.81 -12.20
N ILE A 27 11.88 -11.13 -11.20
CA ILE A 27 13.21 -11.42 -10.65
C ILE A 27 13.09 -12.63 -9.72
N ILE A 28 13.95 -13.62 -9.93
CA ILE A 28 13.93 -14.92 -9.24
C ILE A 28 15.27 -15.21 -8.57
N THR A 29 16.39 -14.78 -9.17
CA THR A 29 17.72 -14.90 -8.57
C THR A 29 18.25 -13.53 -8.11
N ALA A 30 19.08 -13.56 -7.06
CA ALA A 30 19.84 -12.40 -6.59
C ALA A 30 21.13 -12.17 -7.38
N ASP A 31 21.55 -13.17 -8.17
CA ASP A 31 22.77 -13.08 -8.97
C ASP A 31 22.62 -12.04 -10.09
N THR A 32 23.71 -11.34 -10.36
CA THR A 32 23.76 -10.24 -11.33
C THR A 32 24.40 -10.68 -12.64
N TYR A 33 25.59 -11.29 -12.57
CA TYR A 33 26.38 -11.74 -13.71
C TYR A 33 26.80 -13.19 -13.52
N ASP A 34 26.94 -13.91 -14.63
CA ASP A 34 27.50 -15.27 -14.65
C ASP A 34 29.04 -15.24 -14.55
N GLU A 35 29.66 -16.43 -14.54
CA GLU A 35 31.11 -16.61 -14.44
C GLU A 35 31.87 -15.97 -15.62
N ASP A 36 31.21 -15.80 -16.76
CA ASP A 36 31.75 -15.18 -17.97
C ASP A 36 31.53 -13.66 -18.00
N GLY A 37 30.86 -13.10 -16.99
CA GLY A 37 30.59 -11.67 -16.85
C GLY A 37 29.36 -11.16 -17.62
N TYR A 38 28.50 -12.06 -18.13
CA TYR A 38 27.26 -11.70 -18.79
C TYR A 38 26.07 -11.60 -17.82
N PRO A 39 25.11 -10.68 -18.06
CA PRO A 39 23.94 -10.57 -17.20
C PRO A 39 23.04 -11.81 -17.24
N ILE A 40 22.59 -12.26 -16.07
CA ILE A 40 21.74 -13.45 -15.93
C ILE A 40 20.26 -13.11 -16.18
N GLU A 41 19.57 -13.94 -16.97
CA GLU A 41 18.11 -13.84 -17.14
C GLU A 41 17.37 -14.18 -15.84
N GLY A 42 16.39 -13.36 -15.47
CA GLY A 42 15.68 -13.47 -14.20
C GLY A 42 16.49 -13.00 -12.98
N GLY A 43 17.69 -12.45 -13.20
CA GLY A 43 18.51 -11.80 -12.18
C GLY A 43 18.24 -10.31 -12.04
N LEU A 44 19.04 -9.64 -11.22
CA LEU A 44 18.90 -8.19 -10.97
C LEU A 44 19.34 -7.32 -12.17
N MET A 45 20.20 -7.87 -13.05
CA MET A 45 20.70 -7.19 -14.24
C MET A 45 20.07 -7.73 -15.54
N ASP A 46 18.86 -8.31 -15.46
CA ASP A 46 18.19 -8.87 -16.64
C ASP A 46 18.08 -7.81 -17.77
N PRO A 47 18.55 -8.10 -19.01
CA PRO A 47 18.50 -7.15 -20.13
C PRO A 47 17.09 -6.65 -20.52
N LYS A 48 16.02 -7.29 -20.01
CA LYS A 48 14.63 -6.80 -20.14
C LYS A 48 14.34 -5.58 -19.27
N LEU A 49 15.10 -5.37 -18.19
CA LEU A 49 14.99 -4.18 -17.33
C LEU A 49 15.62 -2.94 -17.96
N GLY A 50 16.52 -3.15 -18.91
CA GLY A 50 17.31 -2.11 -19.56
C GLY A 50 18.73 -2.59 -19.78
N VAL A 51 19.54 -1.77 -20.44
CA VAL A 51 20.96 -2.04 -20.65
C VAL A 51 21.79 -0.83 -20.24
N VAL A 52 22.91 -1.12 -19.57
CA VAL A 52 23.93 -0.13 -19.21
C VAL A 52 25.22 -0.32 -20.02
N ASP A 53 25.41 -1.50 -20.60
CA ASP A 53 26.58 -1.82 -21.41
C ASP A 53 26.35 -1.36 -22.87
N PRO A 54 27.26 -0.53 -23.45
CA PRO A 54 27.16 -0.07 -24.84
C PRO A 54 27.11 -1.19 -25.89
N GLY A 55 27.67 -2.37 -25.58
CA GLY A 55 27.68 -3.54 -26.45
C GLY A 55 26.33 -4.28 -26.49
N LEU A 56 25.43 -4.00 -25.56
CA LEU A 56 24.15 -4.70 -25.41
C LEU A 56 22.97 -3.85 -25.87
N ARG A 57 21.86 -4.54 -26.20
CA ARG A 57 20.57 -3.92 -26.52
C ARG A 57 19.51 -4.42 -25.54
N CYS A 58 18.61 -3.53 -25.15
CA CYS A 58 17.51 -3.92 -24.27
C CYS A 58 16.61 -4.95 -24.94
N LYS A 59 16.31 -6.05 -24.25
CA LYS A 59 15.44 -7.12 -24.77
C LYS A 59 13.95 -6.72 -24.84
N THR A 60 13.55 -5.63 -24.20
CA THR A 60 12.16 -5.14 -24.18
C THR A 60 11.89 -4.11 -25.27
N CYS A 61 12.68 -3.04 -25.35
CA CYS A 61 12.48 -1.97 -26.33
C CYS A 61 13.48 -1.95 -27.50
N GLY A 62 14.55 -2.76 -27.45
CA GLY A 62 15.60 -2.79 -28.48
C GLY A 62 16.57 -1.60 -28.45
N GLY A 63 16.33 -0.59 -27.60
CA GLY A 63 17.16 0.61 -27.47
C GLY A 63 18.55 0.32 -26.91
N ARG A 64 19.51 1.19 -27.25
CA ARG A 64 20.86 1.20 -26.69
C ARG A 64 20.93 2.05 -25.41
N VAL A 65 22.10 2.06 -24.78
CA VAL A 65 22.40 2.96 -23.65
C VAL A 65 22.11 4.41 -24.05
N GLY A 66 21.33 5.11 -23.24
CA GLY A 66 20.90 6.50 -23.50
C GLY A 66 19.58 6.64 -24.27
N GLU A 67 19.17 5.61 -25.01
CA GLU A 67 17.86 5.57 -25.69
C GLU A 67 16.80 4.82 -24.88
N CYS A 68 17.21 3.78 -24.17
CA CYS A 68 16.32 2.98 -23.32
C CYS A 68 15.89 3.78 -22.08
N PRO A 69 14.59 3.99 -21.84
CA PRO A 69 14.09 4.72 -20.67
C PRO A 69 14.12 3.87 -19.38
N GLY A 70 14.44 2.58 -19.48
CA GLY A 70 14.34 1.61 -18.40
C GLY A 70 12.95 0.97 -18.31
N HIS A 71 12.91 -0.24 -17.75
CA HIS A 71 11.71 -1.06 -17.62
C HIS A 71 11.60 -1.62 -16.22
N PHE A 72 10.37 -1.68 -15.70
CA PHE A 72 10.14 -2.18 -14.35
C PHE A 72 10.23 -3.71 -14.29
N GLY A 73 10.77 -4.20 -13.18
CA GLY A 73 10.70 -5.60 -12.78
C GLY A 73 9.87 -5.73 -11.51
N ARG A 74 9.54 -6.99 -11.16
CA ARG A 74 8.90 -7.32 -9.89
C ARG A 74 9.57 -8.49 -9.19
N ILE A 75 9.47 -8.47 -7.86
CA ILE A 75 9.72 -9.61 -6.99
C ILE A 75 8.38 -10.01 -6.40
N GLU A 76 8.01 -11.28 -6.55
CA GLU A 76 6.81 -11.80 -5.92
C GLU A 76 7.14 -12.20 -4.47
N LEU A 77 6.57 -11.48 -3.50
CA LEU A 77 6.82 -11.75 -2.09
C LEU A 77 6.05 -13.00 -1.65
N ALA A 78 6.73 -13.93 -0.98
CA ALA A 78 6.11 -15.16 -0.47
C ALA A 78 5.07 -14.90 0.64
N ARG A 79 5.22 -13.79 1.38
CA ARG A 79 4.30 -13.36 2.45
C ARG A 79 4.10 -11.83 2.40
N PRO A 80 2.94 -11.33 2.85
CA PRO A 80 2.71 -9.89 2.92
C PRO A 80 3.68 -9.23 3.89
N VAL A 81 4.11 -8.01 3.55
CA VAL A 81 5.02 -7.19 4.35
C VAL A 81 4.35 -5.85 4.60
N ILE A 82 4.38 -5.38 5.85
CA ILE A 82 3.85 -4.05 6.20
C ILE A 82 4.81 -2.99 5.69
N HIS A 83 4.29 -2.08 4.87
CA HIS A 83 5.05 -0.93 4.42
C HIS A 83 5.24 0.07 5.58
N VAL A 84 6.49 0.31 5.97
CA VAL A 84 6.86 1.12 7.15
C VAL A 84 6.24 2.52 7.13
N GLY A 85 6.16 3.14 5.94
CA GLY A 85 5.53 4.45 5.76
C GLY A 85 4.04 4.52 6.13
N TYR A 86 3.33 3.39 6.07
CA TYR A 86 1.91 3.30 6.42
C TYR A 86 1.65 2.66 7.77
N ALA A 87 2.68 2.22 8.50
CA ALA A 87 2.51 1.48 9.76
C ALA A 87 1.69 2.26 10.80
N LYS A 88 1.94 3.57 10.94
CA LYS A 88 1.15 4.45 11.83
C LYS A 88 -0.32 4.56 11.39
N LEU A 89 -0.57 4.68 10.09
CA LEU A 89 -1.91 4.79 9.54
C LEU A 89 -2.68 3.47 9.72
N ILE A 90 -2.03 2.33 9.45
CA ILE A 90 -2.58 1.00 9.70
C ILE A 90 -2.96 0.86 11.17
N SER A 91 -2.13 1.32 12.11
CA SER A 91 -2.47 1.33 13.54
C SER A 91 -3.73 2.15 13.83
N LYS A 92 -3.86 3.36 13.24
CA LYS A 92 -5.06 4.20 13.38
C LYS A 92 -6.31 3.47 12.87
N ILE A 93 -6.24 2.83 11.70
CA ILE A 93 -7.36 2.11 11.07
C ILE A 93 -7.76 0.88 11.89
N LEU A 94 -6.80 0.04 12.29
CA LEU A 94 -7.06 -1.15 13.09
C LEU A 94 -7.76 -0.80 14.42
N ARG A 95 -7.36 0.32 15.05
CA ARG A 95 -7.97 0.82 16.29
C ARG A 95 -9.39 1.37 16.13
N ALA A 96 -9.78 1.78 14.92
CA ALA A 96 -11.09 2.36 14.66
C ALA A 96 -12.08 1.40 13.99
N THR A 97 -11.62 0.19 13.64
CA THR A 97 -12.42 -0.82 12.97
C THR A 97 -12.60 -2.04 13.86
N CYS A 98 -13.74 -2.71 13.76
CA CYS A 98 -14.03 -3.90 14.54
C CYS A 98 -13.10 -5.07 14.14
N ARG A 99 -12.62 -5.83 15.13
CA ARG A 99 -11.80 -7.03 14.90
C ARG A 99 -12.46 -8.16 14.13
N LYS A 100 -13.80 -8.21 14.12
CA LYS A 100 -14.58 -9.32 13.55
C LYS A 100 -15.30 -8.93 12.28
N CYS A 101 -16.09 -7.86 12.30
CA CYS A 101 -16.87 -7.42 11.14
C CYS A 101 -16.17 -6.36 10.29
N SER A 102 -14.98 -5.89 10.67
CA SER A 102 -14.19 -4.83 10.00
C SER A 102 -14.91 -3.49 9.77
N ARG A 103 -16.13 -3.31 10.26
CA ARG A 103 -16.84 -2.03 10.22
C ARG A 103 -16.22 -1.02 11.17
N ILE A 104 -16.36 0.25 10.85
CA ILE A 104 -15.96 1.34 11.75
C ILE A 104 -16.73 1.26 13.06
N LEU A 105 -16.05 1.53 14.18
CA LEU A 105 -16.61 1.47 15.53
C LEU A 105 -17.41 2.73 15.88
N LEU A 106 -18.32 3.13 14.99
CA LEU A 106 -19.23 4.26 15.17
C LEU A 106 -20.66 3.83 14.87
N PRO A 107 -21.67 4.35 15.59
CA PRO A 107 -23.06 4.21 15.21
C PRO A 107 -23.37 4.90 13.88
N GLU A 108 -24.39 4.43 13.16
CA GLU A 108 -24.76 4.97 11.84
C GLU A 108 -25.09 6.47 11.89
N GLU A 109 -25.76 6.93 12.94
CA GLU A 109 -26.08 8.34 13.17
C GLU A 109 -24.82 9.22 13.15
N ARG A 110 -23.77 8.80 13.87
CA ARG A 110 -22.46 9.50 13.90
C ARG A 110 -21.76 9.46 12.56
N ILE A 111 -21.85 8.34 11.83
CA ILE A 111 -21.27 8.22 10.49
C ILE A 111 -21.91 9.22 9.54
N GLU A 112 -23.23 9.40 9.60
CA GLU A 112 -23.93 10.39 8.79
C GLU A 112 -23.55 11.83 9.14
N GLU A 113 -23.38 12.14 10.42
CA GLU A 113 -22.88 13.44 10.88
C GLU A 113 -21.51 13.75 10.27
N PHE A 114 -20.52 12.86 10.46
CA PHE A 114 -19.18 13.05 9.89
C PHE A 114 -19.19 13.12 8.37
N ARG A 115 -20.02 12.31 7.69
CA ARG A 115 -20.18 12.39 6.23
C ARG A 115 -20.68 13.76 5.78
N LYS A 116 -21.61 14.38 6.50
CA LYS A 116 -22.12 15.73 6.20
C LYS A 116 -21.04 16.79 6.45
N GLU A 117 -20.29 16.67 7.53
CA GLU A 117 -19.19 17.59 7.86
C GLU A 117 -18.06 17.54 6.81
N ILE A 118 -17.61 16.35 6.42
CA ILE A 118 -16.58 16.17 5.39
C ILE A 118 -17.06 16.75 4.04
N LYS A 119 -18.32 16.52 3.66
CA LYS A 119 -18.89 17.11 2.44
C LYS A 119 -18.92 18.65 2.48
N LYS A 120 -19.18 19.24 3.65
CA LYS A 120 -19.15 20.70 3.84
C LYS A 120 -17.71 21.23 3.79
N ALA A 121 -16.76 20.56 4.43
CA ALA A 121 -15.35 20.92 4.42
C ALA A 121 -14.80 20.95 2.98
N ARG A 122 -15.11 19.92 2.18
CA ARG A 122 -14.76 19.86 0.74
C ARG A 122 -15.25 21.05 -0.07
N LYS A 123 -16.49 21.48 0.16
CA LYS A 123 -17.08 22.61 -0.57
C LYS A 123 -16.49 23.95 -0.15
N THR A 124 -16.07 24.07 1.11
CA THR A 124 -15.58 25.32 1.70
C THR A 124 -14.06 25.45 1.68
N GLY A 125 -13.33 24.43 1.22
CA GLY A 125 -11.87 24.40 1.22
C GLY A 125 -11.25 24.32 2.62
N LYS A 126 -12.02 23.92 3.64
CA LYS A 126 -11.52 23.72 5.01
C LYS A 126 -10.75 22.40 5.12
N ASN A 127 -9.85 22.32 6.11
CA ASN A 127 -9.06 21.13 6.34
C ASN A 127 -9.95 19.95 6.80
N GLU A 128 -9.96 18.86 6.03
CA GLU A 128 -10.66 17.61 6.37
C GLU A 128 -9.93 16.82 7.46
N GLU A 129 -8.63 17.05 7.65
CA GLU A 129 -7.79 16.28 8.54
C GLU A 129 -8.27 16.34 9.99
N GLU A 130 -8.64 17.54 10.49
CA GLU A 130 -9.13 17.72 11.86
C GLU A 130 -10.39 16.87 12.13
N ILE A 131 -11.30 16.82 11.16
CA ILE A 131 -12.55 16.03 11.26
C ILE A 131 -12.21 14.54 11.27
N ILE A 132 -11.28 14.11 10.41
CA ILE A 132 -10.84 12.72 10.33
C ILE A 132 -10.13 12.30 11.62
N GLU A 133 -9.30 13.16 12.21
CA GLU A 133 -8.62 12.89 13.47
C GLU A 133 -9.59 12.73 14.63
N GLU A 134 -10.62 13.59 14.70
CA GLU A 134 -11.66 13.48 15.72
C GLU A 134 -12.49 12.19 15.56
N LEU A 135 -12.83 11.82 14.32
CA LEU A 135 -13.49 10.55 14.01
C LEU A 135 -12.66 9.36 14.52
N PHE A 136 -11.35 9.32 14.26
CA PHE A 136 -10.46 8.26 14.77
C PHE A 136 -10.39 8.27 16.31
N ARG A 137 -10.43 9.45 16.92
CA ARG A 137 -10.36 9.62 18.38
C ARG A 137 -11.59 9.01 19.06
N ILE A 138 -12.78 9.28 18.53
CA ILE A 138 -14.04 8.72 19.05
C ILE A 138 -14.12 7.21 18.78
N ALA A 139 -13.85 6.78 17.53
CA ALA A 139 -13.96 5.36 17.15
C ALA A 139 -13.07 4.45 18.00
N ARG A 140 -11.87 4.92 18.39
CA ARG A 140 -10.94 4.16 19.25
C ARG A 140 -11.49 3.91 20.66
N THR A 141 -12.40 4.74 21.16
CA THR A 141 -12.91 4.61 22.55
C THR A 141 -13.99 3.54 22.69
N ALA A 142 -14.54 3.05 21.58
CA ALA A 142 -15.61 2.06 21.59
C ALA A 142 -15.10 0.69 22.09
N LYS A 143 -15.61 0.25 23.24
CA LYS A 143 -15.28 -1.07 23.82
C LYS A 143 -16.05 -2.23 23.17
N ARG A 144 -17.22 -1.95 22.59
CA ARG A 144 -18.08 -2.93 21.92
C ARG A 144 -18.48 -2.42 20.55
N CYS A 145 -18.54 -3.33 19.58
CA CYS A 145 -18.97 -3.00 18.23
C CYS A 145 -20.49 -2.73 18.19
N PRO A 146 -20.94 -1.59 17.64
CA PRO A 146 -22.37 -1.28 17.55
C PRO A 146 -23.12 -2.18 16.55
N TYR A 147 -22.41 -2.92 15.68
CA TYR A 147 -23.02 -3.74 14.64
C TYR A 147 -23.07 -5.23 14.98
N CYS A 148 -22.02 -5.78 15.58
CA CYS A 148 -21.93 -7.23 15.87
C CYS A 148 -21.79 -7.55 17.35
N GLY A 149 -21.74 -6.54 18.23
CA GLY A 149 -21.63 -6.72 19.69
C GLY A 149 -20.25 -7.18 20.19
N GLU A 150 -19.32 -7.49 19.30
CA GLU A 150 -17.99 -8.01 19.64
C GLU A 150 -17.21 -7.04 20.53
N GLU A 151 -16.54 -7.56 21.57
CA GLU A 151 -15.67 -6.78 22.45
C GLU A 151 -14.35 -6.46 21.73
N GLN A 152 -13.92 -5.20 21.84
CA GLN A 152 -12.71 -4.71 21.21
C GLN A 152 -11.55 -4.77 22.19
N GLU A 153 -10.43 -5.30 21.73
CA GLU A 153 -9.18 -5.35 22.48
C GLU A 153 -8.32 -4.12 22.17
N GLU A 154 -7.49 -3.71 23.13
CA GLU A 154 -6.53 -2.63 22.91
C GLU A 154 -5.46 -3.06 21.92
N ILE A 155 -5.25 -2.25 20.88
CA ILE A 155 -4.19 -2.46 19.91
C ILE A 155 -3.00 -1.57 20.27
N LYS A 156 -1.86 -2.18 20.62
CA LYS A 156 -0.58 -1.50 20.83
C LYS A 156 0.25 -1.54 19.55
N PHE A 157 0.89 -0.42 19.23
CA PHE A 157 1.78 -0.31 18.08
C PHE A 157 3.20 -0.06 18.56
N GLU A 158 4.07 -1.00 18.25
CA GLU A 158 5.50 -0.94 18.52
C GLU A 158 6.24 -0.68 17.21
N LYS A 159 7.05 0.38 17.21
CA LYS A 159 7.83 0.75 16.02
C LYS A 159 8.87 -0.34 15.71
N PRO A 160 9.16 -0.62 14.43
CA PRO A 160 8.67 0.11 13.25
C PRO A 160 7.34 -0.43 12.68
N THR A 161 7.02 -1.71 12.86
CA THR A 161 5.92 -2.39 12.13
C THR A 161 5.22 -3.48 12.96
N THR A 162 5.36 -3.47 14.28
CA THR A 162 4.77 -4.50 15.15
C THR A 162 3.43 -4.02 15.72
N PHE A 163 2.42 -4.89 15.64
CA PHE A 163 1.08 -4.64 16.15
C PHE A 163 0.69 -5.76 17.13
N ILE A 164 0.19 -5.38 18.29
CA ILE A 164 -0.21 -6.32 19.35
C ILE A 164 -1.67 -6.01 19.70
N GLU A 165 -2.55 -7.00 19.56
CA GLU A 165 -3.96 -6.93 19.98
C GLU A 165 -4.10 -7.73 21.28
N GLY A 166 -4.34 -7.03 22.39
CA GLY A 166 -4.34 -7.62 23.73
C GLY A 166 -2.99 -8.25 24.09
N LYS A 167 -2.93 -9.59 24.04
CA LYS A 167 -1.71 -10.39 24.27
C LYS A 167 -1.12 -10.98 22.99
N ASN A 168 -1.83 -10.91 21.88
CA ASN A 168 -1.46 -11.58 20.63
C ASN A 168 -0.79 -10.62 19.66
N ARG A 169 0.32 -11.04 19.06
CA ARG A 169 0.96 -10.29 17.98
C ARG A 169 0.22 -10.56 16.67
N LEU A 170 -0.22 -9.51 15.99
CA LEU A 170 -0.86 -9.62 14.68
C LEU A 170 0.21 -9.81 13.60
N SER A 171 0.06 -10.86 12.79
CA SER A 171 0.91 -11.04 11.62
C SER A 171 0.48 -10.09 10.48
N PRO A 172 1.37 -9.75 9.54
CA PRO A 172 0.99 -8.99 8.36
C PRO A 172 -0.15 -9.62 7.55
N LEU A 173 -0.30 -10.95 7.61
CA LEU A 173 -1.39 -11.67 6.96
C LEU A 173 -2.73 -11.37 7.65
N ASP A 174 -2.80 -11.48 8.98
CA ASP A 174 -4.00 -11.20 9.76
C ASP A 174 -4.47 -9.75 9.54
N ILE A 175 -3.52 -8.81 9.52
CA ILE A 175 -3.80 -7.40 9.27
C ILE A 175 -4.38 -7.23 7.87
N ARG A 176 -3.77 -7.85 6.86
CA ARG A 176 -4.24 -7.78 5.47
C ARG A 176 -5.67 -8.32 5.34
N GLU A 177 -5.95 -9.51 5.86
CA GLU A 177 -7.28 -10.12 5.80
C GLU A 177 -8.35 -9.24 6.47
N ARG A 178 -8.01 -8.57 7.57
CA ARG A 178 -8.93 -7.66 8.25
C ARG A 178 -9.20 -6.40 7.44
N LEU A 179 -8.16 -5.80 6.85
CA LEU A 179 -8.28 -4.59 6.03
C LEU A 179 -9.01 -4.85 4.71
N GLU A 180 -8.86 -6.04 4.11
CA GLU A 180 -9.59 -6.45 2.89
C GLU A 180 -11.10 -6.57 3.10
N LYS A 181 -11.55 -6.77 4.36
CA LYS A 181 -12.97 -6.86 4.73
C LYS A 181 -13.62 -5.51 5.03
N ILE A 182 -12.87 -4.40 5.02
CA ILE A 182 -13.45 -3.07 5.28
C ILE A 182 -14.30 -2.66 4.07
N THR A 183 -15.60 -2.46 4.32
CA THR A 183 -16.60 -1.98 3.35
C THR A 183 -17.21 -0.67 3.79
#